data_AF-A0A956ZES4-F1
#
_entry.id   AF-A0A956ZES4-F1
#
_cell.length_a   1.000
_cell.length_b   1.000
_cell.length_c   1.000
_cell.angle_alpha   90.00
_cell.angle_beta   90.00
_cell.angle_gamma   90.00
#
_symmetry.space_group_name_H-M   'P 1'
#
loop_
_entity.id
_entity.type
_entity.pdbx_description
1 polymer ?
#
loop_
_entity_poly.entity_id
_entity_poly.type
_entity_poly.pdbx_seq_one_letter_code
_entity_poly.pdbx_strand_id
1 'polypeptide(L)'
;MANYLVHGLSLEQQEALMNASIGLVEFEASSQSFLIDKEQFKRALTVLDCRIESVSPSQYEEIEVVSIRQKGVCLVYGVDDYLVPELAQKVKEAILEVVVPHREVDVQVHFPAGKNYGPVDDAFFHIYVWSSLRSGTTTNPPEKLWGNNVNCDNWAYLPSGNGYIIEDSGYAVAEFYQDDHLYIHHNLFTKGSKAQLKIFRRILEEAMKFSALSEEEKLQYFARSKASERQVSRQNYVAATMQRFAGLANGARQYISSIRKEVPVKIQASVLASRREFLQSTELTREHLEAEFLAITAVDKVARVQISDGCLLVHTEMLQATNPRTGKLHDIGEFLIVIHLDGSHETVQWFNRTCRIDGVRQAMQAPRIYADGTACATELKEIFASLIANFEIAPVVQMAIEFVESADAQNELDKKLENWPRYRPAKPTDPDKKES
;
A
#
# COMPACT_ATOMS: atom_id res chain seq x y z
N MET A 1 35.36 -20.77 -37.33
CA MET A 1 34.18 -19.89 -37.15
C MET A 1 33.17 -20.73 -36.39
N ALA A 2 32.76 -20.29 -35.21
CA ALA A 2 31.85 -21.07 -34.38
C ALA A 2 30.44 -21.11 -35.00
N ASN A 3 29.86 -22.30 -35.10
CA ASN A 3 28.52 -22.49 -35.68
C ASN A 3 27.57 -23.14 -34.68
N TYR A 4 26.29 -22.80 -34.82
CA TYR A 4 25.21 -23.48 -34.10
C TYR A 4 24.52 -24.50 -34.99
N LEU A 5 24.41 -25.73 -34.50
CA LEU A 5 23.66 -26.80 -35.12
C LEU A 5 22.23 -26.81 -34.58
N VAL A 6 21.25 -26.55 -35.44
CA VAL A 6 19.82 -26.57 -35.10
C VAL A 6 19.16 -27.76 -35.77
N HIS A 7 18.35 -28.48 -35.01
CA HIS A 7 17.58 -29.63 -35.48
C HIS A 7 16.11 -29.28 -35.70
N GLY A 8 15.49 -29.95 -36.68
CA GLY A 8 14.03 -30.00 -36.80
C GLY A 8 13.36 -28.72 -37.31
N LEU A 9 14.08 -27.86 -38.05
CA LEU A 9 13.48 -26.71 -38.71
C LEU A 9 12.45 -27.15 -39.77
N SER A 10 11.23 -26.64 -39.69
CA SER A 10 10.21 -26.87 -40.71
C SER A 10 10.60 -26.20 -42.04
N LEU A 11 10.01 -26.62 -43.16
CA LEU A 11 10.25 -25.99 -44.47
C LEU A 11 9.93 -24.48 -44.44
N GLU A 12 8.84 -24.10 -43.77
CA GLU A 12 8.45 -22.70 -43.61
C GLU A 12 9.49 -21.88 -42.83
N GLN A 13 10.05 -22.47 -41.76
CA GLN A 13 11.13 -21.84 -40.99
C GLN A 13 12.41 -21.69 -41.81
N GLN A 14 12.75 -22.69 -42.63
CA GLN A 14 13.90 -22.62 -43.54
C GLN A 14 13.70 -21.51 -44.58
N GLU A 15 12.53 -21.44 -45.21
CA GLU A 15 12.17 -20.38 -46.16
C GLU A 15 12.23 -18.99 -45.52
N ALA A 16 11.73 -18.84 -44.30
CA ALA A 16 11.78 -17.58 -43.57
C ALA A 16 13.23 -17.10 -43.34
N LEU A 17 14.13 -18.00 -42.92
CA LEU A 17 15.54 -17.70 -42.74
C LEU A 17 16.25 -17.33 -44.05
N MET A 18 15.98 -18.08 -45.13
CA MET A 18 16.54 -17.78 -46.45
C MET A 18 16.06 -16.43 -46.99
N ASN A 19 14.77 -16.12 -46.84
CA ASN A 19 14.19 -14.82 -47.21
C ASN A 19 14.80 -13.68 -46.40
N ALA A 20 15.20 -13.94 -45.15
CA ALA A 20 15.95 -13.00 -44.32
C ALA A 20 17.45 -12.95 -44.64
N SER A 21 17.94 -13.63 -45.69
CA SER A 21 19.37 -13.70 -46.04
C SER A 21 20.24 -14.23 -44.89
N ILE A 22 19.74 -15.22 -44.14
CA ILE A 22 20.49 -15.95 -43.11
C ILE A 22 21.01 -17.23 -43.74
N GLY A 23 22.33 -17.46 -43.64
CA GLY A 23 22.96 -18.64 -44.20
C GLY A 23 22.52 -19.91 -43.48
N LEU A 24 22.02 -20.88 -44.25
CA LEU A 24 21.70 -22.23 -43.79
C LEU A 24 22.58 -23.22 -44.55
N VAL A 25 23.39 -23.99 -43.83
CA VAL A 25 24.18 -25.08 -44.40
C VAL A 25 23.65 -26.39 -43.86
N GLU A 26 23.14 -27.26 -44.74
CA GLU A 26 22.69 -28.59 -44.36
C GLU A 26 23.86 -29.40 -43.78
N PHE A 27 23.65 -30.03 -42.64
CA PHE A 27 24.68 -30.78 -41.93
C PHE A 27 24.45 -32.29 -42.13
N GLU A 28 25.39 -32.94 -42.82
CA GLU A 28 25.26 -34.30 -43.37
C GLU A 28 24.86 -35.39 -42.37
N ALA A 29 25.03 -35.16 -41.06
CA ALA A 29 24.71 -36.16 -40.04
C ALA A 29 23.21 -36.47 -39.91
N SER A 30 22.31 -35.58 -40.37
CA SER A 30 20.89 -35.92 -40.57
C SER A 30 20.17 -34.90 -41.46
N SER A 31 19.18 -35.37 -42.23
CA SER A 31 18.39 -34.59 -43.20
C SER A 31 17.47 -33.51 -42.60
N GLN A 32 17.69 -33.12 -41.34
CA GLN A 32 16.94 -32.08 -40.62
C GLN A 32 17.85 -31.26 -39.71
N SER A 33 19.15 -31.22 -40.00
CA SER A 33 20.13 -30.46 -39.23
C SER A 33 20.74 -29.36 -40.08
N PHE A 34 20.78 -28.15 -39.53
CA PHE A 34 21.32 -26.99 -40.23
C PHE A 34 22.32 -26.28 -39.35
N LEU A 35 23.45 -25.89 -39.95
CA LEU A 35 24.41 -24.97 -39.35
C LEU A 35 24.01 -23.54 -39.67
N ILE A 36 24.01 -22.72 -38.63
CA ILE A 36 23.83 -21.27 -38.69
C ILE A 36 25.03 -20.62 -38.01
N ASP A 37 25.62 -19.60 -38.65
CA ASP A 37 26.72 -18.83 -38.09
C ASP A 37 26.30 -18.19 -36.76
N LYS A 38 27.15 -18.30 -35.73
CA LYS A 38 26.90 -17.76 -34.38
C LYS A 38 26.64 -16.24 -34.39
N GLU A 39 27.25 -15.49 -35.31
CA GLU A 39 27.01 -14.05 -35.49
C GLU A 39 25.62 -13.76 -36.06
N GLN A 40 25.09 -14.66 -36.91
CA GLN A 40 23.76 -14.53 -37.51
C GLN A 40 22.65 -15.12 -36.63
N PHE A 41 23.00 -15.95 -35.66
CA PHE A 41 22.05 -16.75 -34.90
C PHE A 41 21.05 -15.92 -34.10
N LYS A 42 21.49 -14.80 -33.51
CA LYS A 42 20.57 -13.88 -32.80
C LYS A 42 19.47 -13.36 -33.72
N ARG A 43 19.83 -13.04 -34.97
CA ARG A 43 18.88 -12.60 -36.00
C ARG A 43 17.99 -13.75 -36.47
N ALA A 44 18.53 -14.97 -36.55
CA ALA A 44 17.76 -16.18 -36.86
C ALA A 44 16.65 -16.43 -35.83
N LEU A 45 16.96 -16.33 -34.53
CA LEU A 45 15.97 -16.44 -33.45
C LEU A 45 14.84 -15.39 -33.58
N THR A 46 15.17 -14.16 -34.00
CA THR A 46 14.17 -13.12 -34.26
C THR A 46 13.26 -13.45 -35.45
N VAL A 47 13.83 -13.95 -36.54
CA VAL A 47 13.06 -14.33 -37.76
C VAL A 47 12.12 -15.50 -37.48
N LEU A 48 12.58 -16.47 -36.69
CA LEU A 48 11.81 -17.67 -36.34
C LEU A 48 10.83 -17.46 -35.19
N ASP A 49 10.89 -16.31 -34.51
CA ASP A 49 10.22 -16.05 -33.24
C ASP A 49 10.47 -17.17 -32.20
N CYS A 50 11.76 -17.52 -32.03
CA CYS A 50 12.21 -18.59 -31.15
C CYS A 50 13.15 -18.07 -30.06
N ARG A 51 13.38 -18.90 -29.03
CA ARG A 51 14.46 -18.75 -28.05
C ARG A 51 15.29 -20.02 -27.94
N ILE A 52 16.50 -19.88 -27.42
CA ILE A 52 17.37 -21.01 -27.08
C ILE A 52 16.77 -21.71 -25.87
N GLU A 53 16.42 -22.99 -26.01
CA GLU A 53 15.98 -23.85 -24.91
C GLU A 53 17.18 -24.51 -24.23
N SER A 54 18.18 -24.93 -25.01
CA SER A 54 19.43 -25.47 -24.47
C SER A 54 20.58 -25.34 -25.47
N VAL A 55 21.80 -25.28 -24.93
CA VAL A 55 23.05 -25.35 -25.69
C VAL A 55 23.87 -26.50 -25.13
N SER A 56 24.37 -27.37 -26.01
CA SER A 56 25.22 -28.49 -25.62
C SER A 56 26.41 -28.62 -26.58
N PRO A 57 27.59 -29.05 -26.11
CA PRO A 57 28.73 -29.28 -26.98
C PRO A 57 28.42 -30.42 -27.95
N SER A 58 28.79 -30.26 -29.22
CA SER A 58 28.75 -31.35 -30.19
C SER A 58 30.05 -32.18 -30.14
N GLN A 59 30.07 -33.30 -30.85
CA GLN A 59 31.30 -34.08 -31.08
C GLN A 59 32.28 -33.42 -32.07
N TYR A 60 31.87 -32.31 -32.70
CA TYR A 60 32.65 -31.60 -33.70
C TYR A 60 33.23 -30.32 -33.11
N GLU A 61 34.49 -30.02 -33.45
CA GLU A 61 35.18 -28.83 -32.99
C GLU A 61 34.48 -27.55 -33.48
N GLU A 62 34.36 -26.54 -32.60
CA GLU A 62 33.68 -25.27 -32.86
C GLU A 62 32.19 -25.34 -33.22
N ILE A 63 31.50 -26.47 -32.98
CA ILE A 63 30.05 -26.62 -33.20
C ILE A 63 29.32 -26.90 -31.88
N GLU A 64 28.32 -26.09 -31.57
CA GLU A 64 27.41 -26.26 -30.43
C GLU A 64 26.01 -26.66 -30.94
N VAL A 65 25.40 -27.66 -30.32
CA VAL A 65 24.02 -28.07 -30.63
C VAL A 65 23.05 -27.19 -29.85
N VAL A 66 22.12 -26.57 -30.57
CA VAL A 66 21.12 -25.67 -29.98
C VAL A 66 19.73 -26.24 -30.19
N SER A 67 19.02 -26.49 -29.08
CA SER A 67 17.57 -26.68 -29.12
C SER A 67 16.91 -25.31 -29.12
N ILE A 68 16.02 -25.06 -30.07
CA ILE A 68 15.21 -23.85 -30.10
C ILE A 68 13.75 -24.19 -29.81
N ARG A 69 13.08 -23.32 -29.06
CA ARG A 69 11.64 -23.41 -28.81
C ARG A 69 10.99 -22.14 -29.31
N GLN A 70 9.85 -22.28 -30.00
CA GLN A 70 9.05 -21.13 -30.41
C GLN A 70 8.60 -20.35 -29.18
N LYS A 71 8.76 -19.03 -29.19
CA LYS A 71 8.30 -18.19 -28.09
C LYS A 71 6.79 -18.34 -27.98
N GLY A 72 6.35 -18.82 -26.83
CA GLY A 72 4.98 -19.25 -26.63
C GLY A 72 4.18 -18.22 -25.87
N VAL A 73 3.01 -17.87 -26.40
CA VAL A 73 1.90 -17.39 -25.57
C VAL A 73 0.91 -18.53 -25.42
N CYS A 74 0.86 -19.10 -24.22
CA CYS A 74 -0.14 -20.09 -23.85
C CYS A 74 -1.34 -19.38 -23.23
N LEU A 75 -2.55 -19.68 -23.72
CA LEU A 75 -3.79 -19.21 -23.09
C LEU A 75 -4.33 -20.36 -22.25
N VAL A 76 -4.48 -20.09 -20.95
CA VAL A 76 -5.03 -21.00 -19.95
C VAL A 76 -6.44 -20.56 -19.63
N TYR A 77 -7.42 -21.31 -20.13
CA TYR A 77 -8.83 -21.01 -19.94
C TYR A 77 -9.37 -21.63 -18.64
N GLY A 78 -10.13 -20.84 -17.88
CA GLY A 78 -10.98 -21.36 -16.82
C GLY A 78 -12.19 -22.12 -17.38
N VAL A 79 -12.88 -22.84 -16.49
CA VAL A 79 -14.03 -23.71 -16.80
C VAL A 79 -15.22 -22.94 -17.43
N ASP A 80 -15.24 -21.60 -17.31
CA ASP A 80 -16.38 -20.75 -17.64
C ASP A 80 -16.08 -19.63 -18.66
N ASP A 81 -14.95 -19.68 -19.37
CA ASP A 81 -14.51 -18.55 -20.21
C ASP A 81 -14.85 -18.65 -21.71
N TYR A 82 -15.38 -17.56 -22.25
CA TYR A 82 -15.93 -17.42 -23.62
C TYR A 82 -15.05 -16.55 -24.53
N LEU A 83 -13.72 -16.63 -24.43
CA LEU A 83 -12.86 -15.86 -25.32
C LEU A 83 -12.97 -16.40 -26.76
N VAL A 84 -13.60 -15.63 -27.65
CA VAL A 84 -13.74 -16.05 -29.05
C VAL A 84 -12.36 -16.18 -29.72
N PRO A 85 -12.15 -17.17 -30.62
CA PRO A 85 -10.83 -17.46 -31.19
C PRO A 85 -10.13 -16.25 -31.84
N GLU A 86 -10.89 -15.38 -32.52
CA GLU A 86 -10.33 -14.18 -33.15
C GLU A 86 -9.77 -13.19 -32.12
N LEU A 87 -10.44 -13.04 -30.98
CA LEU A 87 -9.97 -12.18 -29.88
C LEU A 87 -8.77 -12.80 -29.19
N ALA A 88 -8.79 -14.12 -28.97
CA ALA A 88 -7.66 -14.88 -28.43
C ALA A 88 -6.38 -14.64 -29.24
N GLN A 89 -6.51 -14.67 -30.57
CA GLN A 89 -5.38 -14.40 -31.48
C GLN A 89 -4.85 -12.97 -31.32
N LYS A 90 -5.72 -11.97 -31.26
CA LYS A 90 -5.31 -10.56 -31.07
C LYS A 90 -4.67 -10.29 -29.71
N VAL A 91 -5.10 -11.01 -28.67
CA VAL A 91 -4.48 -10.96 -27.33
C VAL A 91 -3.06 -11.53 -27.40
N LYS A 92 -2.87 -12.68 -28.05
CA LYS A 92 -1.53 -13.27 -28.28
C LYS A 92 -0.62 -12.30 -29.03
N GLU A 93 -1.10 -11.73 -30.14
CA GLU A 93 -0.33 -10.75 -30.92
C GLU A 93 0.08 -9.54 -30.10
N ALA A 94 -0.83 -8.99 -29.28
CA ALA A 94 -0.50 -7.89 -28.38
C ALA A 94 0.59 -8.24 -27.35
N ILE A 95 0.56 -9.46 -26.81
CA ILE A 95 1.58 -9.93 -25.86
C ILE A 95 2.92 -10.15 -26.56
N LEU A 96 2.93 -10.79 -27.72
CA LEU A 96 4.13 -11.01 -28.53
C LEU A 96 4.76 -9.67 -28.96
N GLU A 97 3.96 -8.65 -29.23
CA GLU A 97 4.46 -7.34 -29.62
C GLU A 97 4.98 -6.51 -28.43
N VAL A 98 4.36 -6.62 -27.26
CA VAL A 98 4.69 -5.74 -26.12
C VAL A 98 5.59 -6.40 -25.09
N VAL A 99 5.31 -7.64 -24.68
CA VAL A 99 6.02 -8.31 -23.57
C VAL A 99 7.29 -8.99 -24.05
N VAL A 100 7.20 -9.76 -25.12
CA VAL A 100 8.31 -10.60 -25.61
C VAL A 100 9.56 -9.82 -26.04
N PRO A 101 9.48 -8.59 -26.58
CA PRO A 101 10.68 -7.81 -26.89
C PRO A 101 11.41 -7.32 -25.65
N HIS A 102 10.71 -7.21 -24.52
CA HIS A 102 11.27 -6.73 -23.25
C HIS A 102 11.73 -7.89 -22.37
N ARG A 103 11.25 -9.12 -22.61
CA ARG A 103 11.50 -10.28 -21.76
C ARG A 103 11.63 -11.57 -22.55
N GLU A 104 12.70 -12.34 -22.28
CA GLU A 104 12.92 -13.66 -22.89
C GLU A 104 12.17 -14.79 -22.16
N VAL A 105 10.88 -14.58 -21.89
CA VAL A 105 10.03 -15.49 -21.12
C VAL A 105 8.82 -15.95 -21.95
N ASP A 106 8.37 -17.17 -21.71
CA ASP A 106 7.08 -17.63 -22.21
C ASP A 106 5.96 -16.99 -21.37
N VAL A 107 4.81 -16.71 -21.99
CA VAL A 107 3.70 -16.04 -21.31
C VAL A 107 2.53 -16.99 -21.13
N GLN A 108 1.99 -17.05 -19.91
CA GLN A 108 0.71 -17.71 -19.62
C GLN A 108 -0.35 -16.68 -19.31
N VAL A 109 -1.45 -16.70 -20.06
CA VAL A 109 -2.60 -15.84 -19.79
C VAL A 109 -3.71 -16.66 -19.19
N HIS A 110 -4.10 -16.31 -17.97
CA HIS A 110 -5.13 -16.98 -17.19
C HIS A 110 -6.43 -16.17 -17.28
N PHE A 111 -7.52 -16.86 -17.58
CA PHE A 111 -8.88 -16.33 -17.47
C PHE A 111 -9.59 -17.06 -16.32
N PRO A 112 -9.46 -16.54 -15.09
CA PRO A 112 -10.04 -17.15 -13.90
C PRO A 112 -11.53 -16.83 -13.65
N ALA A 113 -12.18 -16.07 -14.53
CA ALA A 113 -13.58 -15.64 -14.40
C ALA A 113 -13.94 -15.04 -13.02
N GLY A 114 -13.11 -14.13 -12.50
CA GLY A 114 -13.37 -13.50 -11.19
C GLY A 114 -12.98 -14.38 -10.00
N LYS A 115 -12.06 -15.33 -10.18
CA LYS A 115 -11.40 -16.06 -9.09
C LYS A 115 -10.00 -15.49 -8.84
N ASN A 116 -9.56 -15.53 -7.59
CA ASN A 116 -8.23 -15.09 -7.20
C ASN A 116 -7.25 -16.26 -7.26
N TYR A 117 -6.04 -15.98 -7.74
CA TYR A 117 -4.94 -16.94 -7.79
C TYR A 117 -3.71 -16.33 -7.16
N GLY A 118 -3.08 -17.10 -6.28
CA GLY A 118 -1.76 -16.75 -5.76
C GLY A 118 -0.71 -16.79 -6.87
N PRO A 119 0.45 -16.18 -6.64
CA PRO A 119 1.56 -16.25 -7.58
C PRO A 119 2.07 -17.69 -7.69
N VAL A 120 2.54 -18.06 -8.88
CA VAL A 120 3.14 -19.36 -9.20
C VAL A 120 4.64 -19.13 -9.38
N ASP A 121 5.45 -19.92 -8.68
CA ASP A 121 6.90 -19.86 -8.78
C ASP A 121 7.37 -20.77 -9.93
N ASP A 122 7.40 -20.22 -11.14
CA ASP A 122 7.92 -20.89 -12.33
C ASP A 122 8.62 -19.90 -13.29
N ALA A 123 9.03 -20.38 -14.48
CA ALA A 123 9.78 -19.58 -15.44
C ALA A 123 8.91 -18.78 -16.43
N PHE A 124 7.59 -18.74 -16.23
CA PHE A 124 6.66 -18.04 -17.11
C PHE A 124 6.33 -16.64 -16.59
N PHE A 125 5.92 -15.77 -17.52
CA PHE A 125 5.24 -14.53 -17.18
C PHE A 125 3.74 -14.78 -17.12
N HIS A 126 3.13 -14.56 -15.96
CA HIS A 126 1.73 -14.84 -15.74
C HIS A 126 0.89 -13.57 -15.86
N ILE A 127 -0.16 -13.61 -16.69
CA ILE A 127 -1.15 -12.55 -16.80
C ILE A 127 -2.50 -13.11 -16.34
N TYR A 128 -3.07 -12.61 -15.25
CA TYR A 128 -4.38 -13.01 -14.75
C TYR A 128 -5.41 -11.95 -15.09
N VAL A 129 -6.42 -12.31 -15.89
CA VAL A 129 -7.49 -11.39 -16.28
C VAL A 129 -8.69 -11.54 -15.38
N TRP A 130 -9.21 -10.42 -14.87
CA TRP A 130 -10.29 -10.41 -13.87
C TRP A 130 -9.93 -11.19 -12.61
N SER A 131 -8.79 -10.80 -12.02
CA SER A 131 -8.23 -11.46 -10.83
C SER A 131 -7.47 -10.48 -9.94
N SER A 132 -7.10 -10.95 -8.76
CA SER A 132 -6.24 -10.26 -7.81
C SER A 132 -5.39 -11.26 -7.02
N LEU A 133 -4.26 -10.78 -6.48
CA LEU A 133 -3.33 -11.54 -5.64
C LEU A 133 -4.00 -12.06 -4.35
N ARG A 134 -5.01 -11.32 -3.85
CA ARG A 134 -5.80 -11.69 -2.67
C ARG A 134 -7.29 -11.43 -2.91
N SER A 135 -8.14 -12.16 -2.18
CA SER A 135 -9.56 -11.85 -2.12
C SER A 135 -9.75 -10.42 -1.59
N GLY A 136 -10.23 -9.55 -2.46
CA GLY A 136 -10.34 -8.13 -2.20
C GLY A 136 -11.76 -7.61 -2.31
N THR A 137 -11.96 -6.45 -1.70
CA THR A 137 -13.07 -5.53 -1.97
C THR A 137 -13.18 -5.27 -3.47
N THR A 138 -14.41 -5.05 -3.94
CA THR A 138 -14.71 -4.82 -5.34
C THR A 138 -15.14 -3.38 -5.57
N THR A 139 -15.01 -2.92 -6.82
CA THR A 139 -15.44 -1.60 -7.26
C THR A 139 -16.06 -1.70 -8.66
N ASN A 140 -16.73 -0.64 -9.11
CA ASN A 140 -17.20 -0.56 -10.49
C ASN A 140 -16.11 0.08 -11.36
N PRO A 141 -15.80 -0.49 -12.54
CA PRO A 141 -14.88 0.14 -13.47
C PRO A 141 -15.46 1.46 -14.01
N PRO A 142 -14.61 2.46 -14.32
CA PRO A 142 -15.05 3.68 -14.96
C PRO A 142 -15.55 3.39 -16.39
N GLU A 143 -16.34 4.30 -16.96
CA GLU A 143 -16.81 4.18 -18.35
C GLU A 143 -15.65 4.14 -19.35
N LYS A 144 -14.55 4.85 -19.04
CA LYS A 144 -13.38 4.97 -19.90
C LYS A 144 -12.09 4.74 -19.14
N LEU A 145 -11.14 4.09 -19.81
CA LEU A 145 -9.74 3.96 -19.40
C LEU A 145 -8.84 4.46 -20.54
N TRP A 146 -7.98 5.42 -20.25
CA TRP A 146 -7.13 6.14 -21.20
C TRP A 146 -7.91 6.62 -22.43
N GLY A 147 -9.12 7.15 -22.18
CA GLY A 147 -10.04 7.64 -23.21
C GLY A 147 -10.79 6.56 -24.01
N ASN A 148 -10.55 5.27 -23.77
CA ASN A 148 -11.19 4.16 -24.46
C ASN A 148 -12.35 3.60 -23.62
N ASN A 149 -13.50 3.31 -24.25
CA ASN A 149 -14.64 2.74 -23.55
C ASN A 149 -14.33 1.34 -23.01
N VAL A 150 -14.58 1.12 -21.72
CA VAL A 150 -14.34 -0.17 -21.04
C VAL A 150 -15.42 -1.19 -21.42
N ASN A 151 -16.69 -0.73 -21.54
CA ASN A 151 -17.86 -1.53 -21.94
C ASN A 151 -18.01 -2.86 -21.15
N CYS A 152 -17.57 -2.88 -19.89
CA CYS A 152 -17.75 -4.00 -18.99
C CYS A 152 -18.80 -3.64 -17.94
N ASP A 153 -19.74 -4.55 -17.75
CA ASP A 153 -20.88 -4.39 -16.83
C ASP A 153 -20.59 -5.13 -15.50
N ASN A 154 -19.36 -5.65 -15.35
CA ASN A 154 -18.91 -6.44 -14.22
C ASN A 154 -18.11 -5.56 -13.25
N TRP A 155 -18.15 -5.94 -11.97
CA TRP A 155 -17.28 -5.37 -10.96
C TRP A 155 -15.80 -5.74 -11.23
N ALA A 156 -14.90 -4.95 -10.66
CA ALA A 156 -13.47 -5.12 -10.69
C ALA A 156 -12.90 -5.28 -9.28
N TYR A 157 -11.75 -5.95 -9.15
CA TYR A 157 -11.03 -6.01 -7.89
C TYR A 157 -10.35 -4.68 -7.55
N LEU A 158 -10.22 -4.39 -6.25
CA LEU A 158 -9.22 -3.43 -5.79
C LEU A 158 -7.82 -4.09 -5.75
N PRO A 159 -6.75 -3.29 -5.91
CA PRO A 159 -5.39 -3.79 -5.83
C PRO A 159 -5.06 -4.29 -4.43
N SER A 160 -4.14 -5.24 -4.35
CA SER A 160 -3.66 -5.78 -3.06
C SER A 160 -2.69 -4.84 -2.34
N GLY A 161 -2.06 -3.92 -3.08
CA GLY A 161 -1.06 -2.96 -2.58
C GLY A 161 0.35 -3.55 -2.44
N ASN A 162 0.56 -4.80 -2.86
CA ASN A 162 1.85 -5.48 -2.73
C ASN A 162 2.70 -5.41 -4.01
N GLY A 163 2.10 -5.02 -5.13
CA GLY A 163 2.77 -4.79 -6.41
C GLY A 163 2.78 -3.32 -6.84
N TYR A 164 3.31 -3.09 -8.04
CA TYR A 164 3.21 -1.83 -8.74
C TYR A 164 1.79 -1.63 -9.27
N ILE A 165 1.12 -0.56 -8.84
CA ILE A 165 -0.26 -0.28 -9.25
C ILE A 165 -0.24 0.49 -10.58
N ILE A 166 -0.87 -0.09 -11.59
CA ILE A 166 -1.13 0.56 -12.88
C ILE A 166 -2.47 1.27 -12.77
N GLU A 167 -2.43 2.59 -12.81
CA GLU A 167 -3.60 3.44 -12.61
C GLU A 167 -3.94 4.30 -13.83
N ASP A 168 -5.22 4.64 -13.96
CA ASP A 168 -5.70 5.73 -14.82
C ASP A 168 -6.64 6.62 -14.02
N SER A 169 -6.32 7.91 -13.92
CA SER A 169 -7.17 8.90 -13.25
C SER A 169 -7.60 8.51 -11.82
N GLY A 170 -6.70 7.86 -11.07
CA GLY A 170 -6.93 7.37 -9.71
C GLY A 170 -7.66 6.03 -9.60
N TYR A 171 -8.00 5.40 -10.72
CA TYR A 171 -8.56 4.05 -10.76
C TYR A 171 -7.45 3.02 -11.02
N ALA A 172 -7.29 2.06 -10.11
CA ALA A 172 -6.34 0.96 -10.24
C ALA A 172 -6.84 -0.08 -11.25
N VAL A 173 -6.22 -0.12 -12.42
CA VAL A 173 -6.59 -0.99 -13.55
C VAL A 173 -5.99 -2.38 -13.38
N ALA A 174 -4.73 -2.44 -12.96
CA ALA A 174 -3.97 -3.67 -12.79
C ALA A 174 -2.89 -3.51 -11.71
N GLU A 175 -2.36 -4.62 -11.24
CA GLU A 175 -1.26 -4.70 -10.30
C GLU A 175 -0.18 -5.63 -10.85
N PHE A 176 1.06 -5.13 -10.92
CA PHE A 176 2.21 -5.87 -11.39
C PHE A 176 3.10 -6.27 -10.20
N TYR A 177 3.21 -7.58 -9.95
CA TYR A 177 3.78 -8.16 -8.75
C TYR A 177 5.02 -8.98 -9.07
N GLN A 178 6.07 -8.78 -8.26
CA GLN A 178 7.35 -9.53 -8.30
C GLN A 178 8.00 -9.67 -9.68
N ASP A 179 7.74 -8.71 -10.57
CA ASP A 179 8.25 -8.68 -11.94
C ASP A 179 7.75 -9.78 -12.86
N ASP A 180 6.91 -10.72 -12.46
CA ASP A 180 6.53 -11.89 -13.27
C ASP A 180 5.02 -12.16 -13.27
N HIS A 181 4.25 -11.48 -12.42
CA HIS A 181 2.81 -11.64 -12.31
C HIS A 181 2.07 -10.32 -12.58
N LEU A 182 1.21 -10.29 -13.59
CA LEU A 182 0.34 -9.17 -13.91
C LEU A 182 -1.12 -9.53 -13.63
N TYR A 183 -1.73 -8.87 -12.64
CA TYR A 183 -3.13 -9.03 -12.28
C TYR A 183 -3.95 -7.88 -12.87
N ILE A 184 -4.78 -8.18 -13.86
CA ILE A 184 -5.74 -7.23 -14.42
C ILE A 184 -7.05 -7.36 -13.64
N HIS A 185 -7.47 -6.30 -12.96
CA HIS A 185 -8.51 -6.40 -11.94
C HIS A 185 -9.93 -6.52 -12.47
N HIS A 186 -10.16 -6.18 -13.73
CA HIS A 186 -11.49 -6.17 -14.34
C HIS A 186 -11.61 -7.17 -15.48
N ASN A 187 -12.85 -7.57 -15.77
CA ASN A 187 -13.15 -8.40 -16.95
C ASN A 187 -13.02 -7.55 -18.23
N LEU A 188 -11.81 -7.53 -18.78
CA LEU A 188 -11.46 -6.69 -19.91
C LEU A 188 -12.05 -7.19 -21.24
N PHE A 189 -12.40 -8.48 -21.36
CA PHE A 189 -12.71 -9.11 -22.65
C PHE A 189 -14.16 -9.57 -22.80
N THR A 190 -15.11 -8.97 -22.09
CA THR A 190 -16.54 -9.33 -22.14
C THR A 190 -17.18 -9.24 -23.54
N LYS A 191 -16.77 -8.26 -24.36
CA LYS A 191 -17.39 -7.97 -25.68
C LYS A 191 -16.37 -7.97 -26.82
N GLY A 192 -15.08 -8.17 -26.54
CA GLY A 192 -14.01 -8.28 -27.54
C GLY A 192 -13.79 -7.05 -28.42
N SER A 193 -14.06 -5.84 -27.92
CA SER A 193 -13.98 -4.63 -28.73
C SER A 193 -12.54 -4.17 -29.01
N LYS A 194 -12.34 -3.44 -30.12
CA LYS A 194 -11.04 -2.78 -30.41
C LYS A 194 -10.58 -1.84 -29.28
N ALA A 195 -11.52 -1.25 -28.54
CA ALA A 195 -11.22 -0.38 -27.40
C ALA A 195 -10.60 -1.18 -26.24
N GLN A 196 -11.15 -2.36 -25.92
CA GLN A 196 -10.63 -3.25 -24.88
C GLN A 196 -9.21 -3.74 -25.20
N LEU A 197 -8.91 -4.04 -26.46
CA LEU A 197 -7.54 -4.40 -26.88
C LEU A 197 -6.54 -3.23 -26.73
N LYS A 198 -6.97 -1.98 -26.93
CA LYS A 198 -6.11 -0.81 -26.68
C LYS A 198 -5.81 -0.64 -25.20
N ILE A 199 -6.83 -0.81 -24.34
CA ILE A 199 -6.66 -0.81 -22.88
C ILE A 199 -5.70 -1.92 -22.47
N PHE A 200 -5.89 -3.14 -23.01
CA PHE A 200 -5.00 -4.28 -22.74
C PHE A 200 -3.55 -3.97 -23.10
N ARG A 201 -3.29 -3.50 -24.32
CA ARG A 201 -1.95 -3.10 -24.76
C ARG A 201 -1.35 -2.05 -23.84
N ARG A 202 -2.14 -1.06 -23.43
CA ARG A 202 -1.67 -0.01 -22.52
C ARG A 202 -1.26 -0.57 -21.16
N ILE A 203 -2.01 -1.52 -20.61
CA ILE A 203 -1.64 -2.19 -19.36
C ILE A 203 -0.30 -2.92 -19.52
N LEU A 204 -0.11 -3.66 -20.62
CA LEU A 204 1.15 -4.36 -20.89
C LEU A 204 2.33 -3.38 -21.01
N GLU A 205 2.14 -2.25 -21.71
CA GLU A 205 3.15 -1.21 -21.85
C GLU A 205 3.57 -0.64 -20.49
N GLU A 206 2.61 -0.31 -19.61
CA GLU A 206 2.91 0.23 -18.28
C GLU A 206 3.61 -0.80 -17.39
N ALA A 207 3.22 -2.09 -17.46
CA ALA A 207 3.92 -3.17 -16.76
C ALA A 207 5.37 -3.30 -17.23
N MET A 208 5.60 -3.27 -18.54
CA MET A 208 6.95 -3.39 -19.11
C MET A 208 7.82 -2.17 -18.80
N LYS A 209 7.25 -0.95 -18.78
CA LYS A 209 7.97 0.25 -18.32
C LYS A 209 8.46 0.09 -16.89
N PHE A 210 7.62 -0.41 -15.99
CA PHE A 210 8.04 -0.65 -14.59
C PHE A 210 9.10 -1.75 -14.52
N SER A 211 8.94 -2.84 -15.27
CA SER A 211 9.91 -3.94 -15.25
C SER A 211 11.29 -3.52 -15.78
N ALA A 212 11.35 -2.53 -16.66
CA ALA A 212 12.58 -1.96 -17.19
C ALA A 212 13.29 -1.00 -16.22
N LEU A 213 12.66 -0.61 -15.09
CA LEU A 213 13.30 0.24 -14.09
C LEU A 213 14.42 -0.50 -13.36
N SER A 214 15.39 0.27 -12.87
CA SER A 214 16.43 -0.27 -11.98
C SER A 214 15.85 -0.64 -10.61
N GLU A 215 16.53 -1.53 -9.89
CA GLU A 215 16.13 -1.95 -8.53
C GLU A 215 16.03 -0.76 -7.56
N GLU A 216 16.90 0.25 -7.71
CA GLU A 216 16.86 1.47 -6.90
C GLU A 216 15.58 2.28 -7.15
N GLU A 217 15.17 2.43 -8.42
CA GLU A 217 13.93 3.13 -8.78
C GLU A 217 12.69 2.37 -8.28
N LYS A 218 12.68 1.04 -8.38
CA LYS A 218 11.62 0.19 -7.82
C LYS A 218 11.52 0.35 -6.30
N LEU A 219 12.65 0.32 -5.59
CA LEU A 219 12.68 0.54 -4.13
C LEU A 219 12.15 1.91 -3.75
N GLN A 220 12.51 2.97 -4.48
CA GLN A 220 11.98 4.31 -4.26
C GLN A 220 10.47 4.39 -4.48
N TYR A 221 9.95 3.73 -5.52
CA TYR A 221 8.51 3.63 -5.76
C TYR A 221 7.79 3.01 -4.55
N PHE A 222 8.25 1.84 -4.09
CA PHE A 222 7.62 1.16 -2.95
C PHE A 222 7.73 1.95 -1.64
N ALA A 223 8.84 2.66 -1.42
CA ALA A 223 8.99 3.54 -0.26
C ALA A 223 7.98 4.70 -0.27
N ARG A 224 7.77 5.35 -1.43
CA ARG A 224 6.78 6.42 -1.60
C ARG A 224 5.35 5.90 -1.46
N SER A 225 5.05 4.74 -2.06
CA SER A 225 3.73 4.11 -1.98
C SER A 225 3.35 3.82 -0.52
N LYS A 226 4.24 3.16 0.24
CA LYS A 226 4.01 2.89 1.68
C LYS A 226 3.86 4.16 2.52
N ALA A 227 4.58 5.23 2.20
CA ALA A 227 4.43 6.52 2.89
C ALA A 227 3.05 7.16 2.60
N SER A 228 2.59 7.08 1.34
CA SER A 228 1.27 7.56 0.92
C SER A 228 0.14 6.74 1.55
N GLU A 229 0.24 5.40 1.56
CA GLU A 229 -0.74 4.52 2.22
C GLU A 229 -0.87 4.82 3.72
N ARG A 230 0.25 5.05 4.41
CA ARG A 230 0.23 5.47 5.83
C ARG A 230 -0.50 6.80 6.00
N GLN A 231 -0.31 7.74 5.08
CA GLN A 231 -0.98 9.05 5.11
C GLN A 231 -2.48 8.94 4.83
N VAL A 232 -2.89 8.15 3.82
CA VAL A 232 -4.30 7.91 3.48
C VAL A 232 -5.00 7.11 4.57
N SER A 233 -4.34 6.08 5.12
CA SER A 233 -4.86 5.32 6.27
C SER A 233 -5.06 6.23 7.48
N ARG A 234 -4.10 7.12 7.77
CA ARG A 234 -4.24 8.15 8.82
C ARG A 234 -5.43 9.07 8.54
N GLN A 235 -5.60 9.56 7.31
CA GLN A 235 -6.73 10.43 6.94
C GLN A 235 -8.08 9.72 7.04
N ASN A 236 -8.17 8.46 6.58
CA ASN A 236 -9.38 7.66 6.67
C ASN A 236 -9.71 7.31 8.12
N TYR A 237 -8.70 6.97 8.91
CA TYR A 237 -8.86 6.77 10.35
C TYR A 237 -9.37 8.05 11.01
N VAL A 238 -8.76 9.21 10.74
CA VAL A 238 -9.22 10.52 11.25
C VAL A 238 -10.65 10.82 10.81
N ALA A 239 -11.01 10.58 9.55
CA ALA A 239 -12.35 10.84 9.02
C ALA A 239 -13.41 9.89 9.61
N ALA A 240 -13.13 8.59 9.70
CA ALA A 240 -14.01 7.61 10.31
C ALA A 240 -14.18 7.88 11.82
N THR A 241 -13.10 8.27 12.47
CA THR A 241 -13.07 8.70 13.86
C THR A 241 -13.89 9.97 14.05
N MET A 242 -13.76 10.97 13.18
CA MET A 242 -14.59 12.19 13.19
C MET A 242 -16.08 11.91 12.93
N GLN A 243 -16.43 10.96 12.05
CA GLN A 243 -17.82 10.56 11.82
C GLN A 243 -18.41 9.82 13.04
N ARG A 244 -17.65 8.91 13.66
CA ARG A 244 -18.03 8.26 14.92
C ARG A 244 -18.17 9.29 16.04
N PHE A 245 -17.27 10.27 16.10
CA PHE A 245 -17.35 11.39 17.04
C PHE A 245 -18.54 12.29 16.78
N ALA A 246 -18.95 12.55 15.53
CA ALA A 246 -20.16 13.32 15.26
C ALA A 246 -21.41 12.56 15.74
N GLY A 247 -21.45 11.24 15.56
CA GLY A 247 -22.51 10.38 16.09
C GLY A 247 -22.55 10.34 17.61
N LEU A 248 -21.40 10.13 18.26
CA LEU A 248 -21.25 10.11 19.71
C LEU A 248 -21.47 11.48 20.34
N ALA A 249 -21.00 12.57 19.73
CA ALA A 249 -21.23 13.93 20.21
C ALA A 249 -22.71 14.32 20.09
N ASN A 250 -23.42 13.85 19.06
CA ASN A 250 -24.86 14.06 18.96
C ASN A 250 -25.64 13.21 19.97
N GLY A 251 -25.25 11.95 20.18
CA GLY A 251 -25.82 11.08 21.23
C GLY A 251 -25.55 11.62 22.64
N ALA A 252 -24.32 12.04 22.91
CA ALA A 252 -23.90 12.68 24.14
C ALA A 252 -24.62 14.03 24.33
N ARG A 253 -24.77 14.88 23.30
CA ARG A 253 -25.55 16.13 23.41
C ARG A 253 -27.03 15.87 23.73
N GLN A 254 -27.64 14.85 23.13
CA GLN A 254 -29.02 14.46 23.43
C GLN A 254 -29.14 13.92 24.86
N TYR A 255 -28.18 13.14 25.33
CA TYR A 255 -28.09 12.64 26.71
C TYR A 255 -27.73 13.74 27.74
N ILE A 256 -26.88 14.70 27.38
CA ILE A 256 -26.49 15.86 28.21
C ILE A 256 -27.65 16.84 28.35
N SER A 257 -28.51 16.96 27.32
CA SER A 257 -29.73 17.77 27.43
C SER A 257 -30.72 17.21 28.44
N SER A 258 -30.72 15.88 28.67
CA SER A 258 -31.56 15.22 29.68
C SER A 258 -30.92 15.15 31.07
N ILE A 259 -29.59 15.34 31.21
CA ILE A 259 -28.86 15.38 32.49
C ILE A 259 -28.38 16.79 32.85
N ARG A 260 -29.15 17.83 32.53
CA ARG A 260 -28.98 19.14 33.20
C ARG A 260 -29.66 19.13 34.57
N LYS A 261 -28.99 18.51 35.54
CA LYS A 261 -28.92 18.88 36.97
C LYS A 261 -28.06 17.85 37.71
N GLU A 262 -26.97 18.35 38.30
CA GLU A 262 -26.02 17.69 39.22
C GLU A 262 -24.87 16.88 38.60
N VAL A 263 -23.68 17.49 38.62
CA VAL A 263 -22.34 16.90 38.47
C VAL A 263 -21.63 17.19 39.80
N PRO A 264 -20.93 16.25 40.48
CA PRO A 264 -19.93 15.33 39.92
C PRO A 264 -20.00 13.84 40.36
N VAL A 265 -20.91 13.46 41.27
CA VAL A 265 -20.96 12.10 41.85
C VAL A 265 -21.52 11.04 40.86
N LYS A 266 -22.30 11.46 39.87
CA LYS A 266 -22.95 10.54 38.91
C LYS A 266 -22.03 10.07 37.78
N ILE A 267 -20.96 10.80 37.44
CA ILE A 267 -20.04 10.39 36.36
C ILE A 267 -19.27 9.13 36.79
N GLN A 268 -18.75 9.10 38.01
CA GLN A 268 -18.00 7.95 38.52
C GLN A 268 -18.89 6.70 38.65
N ALA A 269 -20.12 6.86 39.15
CA ALA A 269 -21.09 5.77 39.23
C ALA A 269 -21.55 5.30 37.84
N SER A 270 -21.72 6.22 36.87
CA SER A 270 -22.09 5.88 35.49
C SER A 270 -20.94 5.19 34.75
N VAL A 271 -19.70 5.66 34.88
CA VAL A 271 -18.53 5.03 34.25
C VAL A 271 -18.31 3.65 34.84
N LEU A 272 -18.39 3.50 36.17
CA LEU A 272 -18.29 2.18 36.81
C LEU A 272 -19.47 1.26 36.49
N ALA A 273 -20.69 1.79 36.34
CA ALA A 273 -21.87 1.01 35.95
C ALA A 273 -21.82 0.57 34.49
N SER A 274 -21.52 1.48 33.56
CA SER A 274 -21.33 1.18 32.13
C SER A 274 -20.14 0.27 31.91
N ARG A 275 -19.05 0.43 32.67
CA ARG A 275 -17.92 -0.50 32.65
C ARG A 275 -18.30 -1.87 33.19
N ARG A 276 -19.07 -1.94 34.28
CA ARG A 276 -19.57 -3.22 34.80
C ARG A 276 -20.50 -3.90 33.81
N GLU A 277 -21.36 -3.14 33.14
CA GLU A 277 -22.27 -3.63 32.09
C GLU A 277 -21.49 -4.10 30.84
N PHE A 278 -20.45 -3.37 30.42
CA PHE A 278 -19.55 -3.77 29.35
C PHE A 278 -18.77 -5.05 29.70
N LEU A 279 -18.17 -5.12 30.89
CA LEU A 279 -17.46 -6.29 31.40
C LEU A 279 -18.38 -7.51 31.60
N GLN A 280 -19.68 -7.30 31.84
CA GLN A 280 -20.68 -8.36 31.98
C GLN A 280 -21.29 -8.80 30.66
N SER A 281 -21.32 -7.92 29.66
CA SER A 281 -21.88 -8.21 28.32
C SER A 281 -20.84 -8.67 27.31
N THR A 282 -19.55 -8.43 27.59
CA THR A 282 -18.43 -8.73 26.69
C THR A 282 -17.43 -9.62 27.41
N GLU A 283 -17.15 -10.81 26.88
CA GLU A 283 -15.97 -11.57 27.29
C GLU A 283 -14.73 -10.80 26.82
N LEU A 284 -14.16 -9.99 27.71
CA LEU A 284 -12.88 -9.33 27.47
C LEU A 284 -11.80 -10.41 27.44
N THR A 285 -11.59 -10.96 26.24
CA THR A 285 -10.55 -11.95 26.02
C THR A 285 -9.18 -11.30 26.13
N ARG A 286 -8.18 -12.10 26.47
CA ARG A 286 -6.78 -11.69 26.45
C ARG A 286 -6.38 -11.07 25.10
N GLU A 287 -6.96 -11.54 24.01
CA GLU A 287 -6.68 -11.03 22.66
C GLU A 287 -7.18 -9.60 22.47
N HIS A 288 -8.33 -9.23 23.04
CA HIS A 288 -8.83 -7.85 23.00
C HIS A 288 -7.91 -6.89 23.77
N LEU A 289 -7.41 -7.31 24.93
CA LEU A 289 -6.46 -6.53 25.72
C LEU A 289 -5.11 -6.38 25.01
N GLU A 290 -4.62 -7.44 24.38
CA GLU A 290 -3.39 -7.43 23.59
C GLU A 290 -3.54 -6.54 22.35
N ALA A 291 -4.67 -6.63 21.64
CA ALA A 291 -4.97 -5.78 20.50
C ALA A 291 -5.04 -4.29 20.90
N GLU A 292 -5.67 -3.97 22.02
CA GLU A 292 -5.76 -2.60 22.52
C GLU A 292 -4.38 -2.07 22.96
N PHE A 293 -3.58 -2.90 23.64
CA PHE A 293 -2.21 -2.52 24.01
C PHE A 293 -1.33 -2.26 22.77
N LEU A 294 -1.43 -3.11 21.75
CA LEU A 294 -0.74 -2.91 20.47
C LEU A 294 -1.24 -1.65 19.74
N ALA A 295 -2.54 -1.35 19.82
CA ALA A 295 -3.11 -0.14 19.25
C ALA A 295 -2.53 1.11 19.94
N ILE A 296 -2.37 1.09 21.26
CA ILE A 296 -1.77 2.21 22.01
C ILE A 296 -0.30 2.40 21.63
N THR A 297 0.49 1.32 21.53
CA THR A 297 1.92 1.43 21.18
C THR A 297 2.13 1.83 19.72
N ALA A 298 1.13 1.64 18.86
CA ALA A 298 1.14 2.10 17.48
C ALA A 298 0.75 3.58 17.30
N VAL A 299 0.31 4.27 18.36
CA VAL A 299 -0.01 5.70 18.31
C VAL A 299 1.26 6.52 18.05
N ASP A 300 1.19 7.45 17.10
CA ASP A 300 2.30 8.33 16.72
C ASP A 300 2.83 9.10 17.93
N LYS A 301 4.17 9.18 18.04
CA LYS A 301 4.90 9.83 19.16
C LYS A 301 4.69 9.19 20.53
N VAL A 302 4.12 7.98 20.64
CA VAL A 302 4.20 7.20 21.88
C VAL A 302 5.57 6.52 21.95
N ALA A 303 6.37 6.94 22.93
CA ALA A 303 7.70 6.37 23.16
C ALA A 303 7.64 5.12 24.04
N ARG A 304 6.78 5.12 25.07
CA ARG A 304 6.66 4.00 26.02
C ARG A 304 5.32 4.01 26.72
N VAL A 305 4.77 2.84 26.98
CA VAL A 305 3.54 2.64 27.76
C VAL A 305 3.84 1.79 28.99
N GLN A 306 3.32 2.17 30.16
CA GLN A 306 3.42 1.42 31.40
C GLN A 306 2.05 1.36 32.09
N ILE A 307 1.76 0.25 32.77
CA ILE A 307 0.57 0.12 33.60
C ILE A 307 1.03 0.12 35.05
N SER A 308 0.47 0.99 35.87
CA SER A 308 0.77 1.07 37.30
C SER A 308 -0.48 1.48 38.06
N ASP A 309 -0.83 0.74 39.12
CA ASP A 309 -1.87 1.11 40.10
C ASP A 309 -3.18 1.64 39.49
N GLY A 310 -3.75 0.92 38.52
CA GLY A 310 -5.02 1.30 37.89
C GLY A 310 -4.93 2.48 36.92
N CYS A 311 -3.72 2.94 36.63
CA CYS A 311 -3.43 3.99 35.66
C CYS A 311 -2.64 3.43 34.47
N LEU A 312 -2.91 3.98 33.30
CA LEU A 312 -2.06 3.84 32.13
C LEU A 312 -1.15 5.07 32.04
N LEU A 313 0.16 4.83 32.00
CA LEU A 313 1.21 5.84 31.93
C LEU A 313 1.78 5.83 30.52
N VAL A 314 1.54 6.89 29.76
CA VAL A 314 2.01 7.03 28.37
C VAL A 314 3.11 8.08 28.32
N HIS A 315 4.32 7.66 27.94
CA HIS A 315 5.44 8.55 27.66
C HIS A 315 5.43 8.89 26.18
N THR A 316 5.53 10.17 25.87
CA THR A 316 5.60 10.65 24.49
C THR A 316 7.04 11.00 24.10
N GLU A 317 7.30 11.00 22.80
CA GLU A 317 8.38 11.75 22.18
C GLU A 317 8.09 13.27 22.24
N MET A 318 8.96 14.08 21.63
CA MET A 318 8.79 15.53 21.57
C MET A 318 7.51 15.91 20.81
N LEU A 319 6.54 16.47 21.53
CA LEU A 319 5.31 16.99 20.95
C LEU A 319 5.52 18.41 20.45
N GLN A 320 4.92 18.71 19.31
CA GLN A 320 5.11 19.97 18.60
C GLN A 320 3.75 20.57 18.21
N ALA A 321 3.62 21.88 18.32
CA ALA A 321 2.41 22.58 17.93
C ALA A 321 2.73 23.73 16.97
N THR A 322 1.90 23.88 15.95
CA THR A 322 2.02 24.97 14.99
C THR A 322 1.21 26.16 15.48
N ASN A 323 1.84 27.33 15.60
CA ASN A 323 1.14 28.56 15.93
C ASN A 323 0.24 28.96 14.76
N PRO A 324 -1.10 28.91 14.90
CA PRO A 324 -2.01 29.08 13.77
C PRO A 324 -1.99 30.52 13.20
N ARG A 325 -1.48 31.50 13.95
CA ARG A 325 -1.36 32.90 13.50
C ARG A 325 -0.07 33.18 12.73
N THR A 326 1.01 32.48 13.07
CA THR A 326 2.35 32.75 12.50
C THR A 326 2.87 31.63 11.61
N GLY A 327 2.22 30.47 11.61
CA GLY A 327 2.67 29.26 10.91
C GLY A 327 3.95 28.63 11.47
N LYS A 328 4.47 29.15 12.59
CA LYS A 328 5.73 28.67 13.17
C LYS A 328 5.50 27.44 14.03
N LEU A 329 6.37 26.46 13.90
CA LEU A 329 6.38 25.25 14.71
C LEU A 329 7.13 25.49 16.03
N HIS A 330 6.54 25.07 17.14
CA HIS A 330 7.08 25.19 18.48
C HIS A 330 7.23 23.82 19.12
N ASP A 331 8.35 23.60 19.81
CA ASP A 331 8.59 22.41 20.63
C ASP A 331 7.87 22.61 21.96
N ILE A 332 6.83 21.81 22.19
CA ILE A 332 6.01 21.92 23.40
C ILE A 332 6.61 21.09 24.52
N GLY A 333 7.03 19.87 24.20
CA GLY A 333 7.78 19.03 25.11
C GLY A 333 7.49 17.54 25.01
N GLU A 334 8.25 16.75 25.75
CA GLU A 334 7.95 15.35 26.03
C GLU A 334 7.01 15.26 27.23
N PHE A 335 5.99 14.40 27.16
CA PHE A 335 4.98 14.29 28.19
C PHE A 335 4.94 12.91 28.84
N LEU A 336 4.58 12.90 30.12
CA LEU A 336 3.93 11.76 30.76
C LEU A 336 2.44 12.07 30.81
N ILE A 337 1.65 11.31 30.05
CA ILE A 337 0.20 11.35 30.07
C ILE A 337 -0.29 10.24 31.00
N VAL A 338 -1.02 10.61 32.04
CA VAL A 338 -1.58 9.70 33.04
C VAL A 338 -3.06 9.54 32.77
N ILE A 339 -3.49 8.32 32.46
CA ILE A 339 -4.87 7.99 32.17
C ILE A 339 -5.40 7.12 33.31
N HIS A 340 -6.36 7.66 34.05
CA HIS A 340 -6.97 6.97 35.18
C HIS A 340 -8.09 6.07 34.67
N LEU A 341 -7.88 4.75 34.74
CA LEU A 341 -8.83 3.78 34.20
C LEU A 341 -10.08 3.63 35.08
N ASP A 342 -10.07 4.19 36.29
CA ASP A 342 -11.17 4.16 37.26
C ASP A 342 -12.21 5.27 37.05
N GLY A 343 -11.97 6.19 36.10
CA GLY A 343 -12.87 7.32 35.84
C GLY A 343 -12.91 8.35 36.96
N SER A 344 -11.85 8.46 37.77
CA SER A 344 -11.71 9.50 38.79
C SER A 344 -11.65 10.92 38.20
N HIS A 345 -11.70 11.93 39.09
CA HIS A 345 -12.00 13.34 38.81
C HIS A 345 -11.11 14.05 37.77
N GLU A 346 -9.98 13.47 37.37
CA GLU A 346 -9.12 13.96 36.29
C GLU A 346 -8.71 12.77 35.41
N THR A 347 -9.64 12.33 34.57
CA THR A 347 -9.53 11.11 33.75
C THR A 347 -8.23 11.02 32.93
N VAL A 348 -7.72 12.17 32.49
CA VAL A 348 -6.43 12.28 31.79
C VAL A 348 -5.68 13.50 32.34
N GLN A 349 -4.40 13.32 32.64
CA GLN A 349 -3.49 14.39 33.08
C GLN A 349 -2.21 14.39 32.24
N TRP A 350 -1.62 15.57 32.02
CA TRP A 350 -0.41 15.74 31.24
C TRP A 350 0.69 16.39 32.06
N PHE A 351 1.83 15.73 32.16
CA PHE A 351 3.02 16.25 32.84
C PHE A 351 4.17 16.41 31.85
N ASN A 352 4.50 17.64 31.52
CA ASN A 352 5.64 17.95 30.66
C ASN A 352 6.94 17.66 31.41
N ARG A 353 7.81 16.87 30.78
CA ARG A 353 9.08 16.38 31.32
C ARG A 353 10.27 17.21 30.87
N THR A 354 10.09 18.02 29.83
CA THR A 354 11.16 18.83 29.22
C THR A 354 11.15 20.28 29.70
N CYS A 355 9.98 20.92 29.80
CA CYS A 355 9.90 22.31 30.23
C CYS A 355 8.53 22.65 30.82
N ARG A 356 8.50 23.67 31.68
CA ARG A 356 7.27 24.34 32.12
C ARG A 356 7.44 25.83 31.84
N ILE A 357 6.41 26.45 31.31
CA ILE A 357 6.50 27.82 30.80
C ILE A 357 5.37 28.64 31.39
N ASP A 358 5.70 29.89 31.75
CA ASP A 358 4.71 30.87 32.16
C ASP A 358 3.94 31.33 30.92
N GLY A 359 2.69 30.88 30.82
CA GLY A 359 1.76 31.24 29.76
C GLY A 359 0.76 32.28 30.27
N VAL A 360 -0.53 31.91 30.27
CA VAL A 360 -1.58 32.70 30.94
C VAL A 360 -1.58 32.47 32.45
N ARG A 361 -1.06 31.32 32.89
CA ARG A 361 -0.78 31.01 34.29
C ARG A 361 0.70 30.64 34.45
N GLN A 362 1.17 30.63 35.69
CA GLN A 362 2.53 30.20 36.00
C GLN A 362 2.70 28.70 35.80
N ALA A 363 3.90 28.30 35.39
CA ALA A 363 4.36 26.91 35.29
C ALA A 363 3.40 25.97 34.51
N MET A 364 2.82 26.46 33.41
CA MET A 364 1.95 25.64 32.57
C MET A 364 2.73 24.50 31.90
N GLN A 365 2.07 23.35 31.78
CA GLN A 365 2.64 22.14 31.16
C GLN A 365 2.58 22.24 29.62
N ALA A 366 1.55 22.93 29.12
CA ALA A 366 1.34 23.28 27.71
C ALA A 366 0.40 24.50 27.64
N PRO A 367 0.17 25.12 26.48
CA PRO A 367 -0.69 26.31 26.36
C PRO A 367 -2.08 26.13 26.96
N ARG A 368 -2.68 24.93 26.85
CA ARG A 368 -4.03 24.61 27.37
C ARG A 368 -4.03 23.64 28.55
N ILE A 369 -2.87 23.42 29.16
CA ILE A 369 -2.70 22.48 30.28
C ILE A 369 -2.07 23.21 31.46
N TYR A 370 -2.78 23.22 32.58
CA TYR A 370 -2.37 23.90 33.80
C TYR A 370 -1.22 23.19 34.52
N ALA A 371 -0.65 23.85 35.54
CA ALA A 371 0.51 23.35 36.27
C ALA A 371 0.27 21.99 36.96
N ASP A 372 -0.97 21.70 37.34
CA ASP A 372 -1.42 20.44 37.94
C ASP A 372 -1.66 19.32 36.90
N GLY A 373 -1.43 19.61 35.62
CA GLY A 373 -1.60 18.67 34.52
C GLY A 373 -3.04 18.56 34.02
N THR A 374 -3.97 19.39 34.51
CA THR A 374 -5.37 19.37 34.06
C THR A 374 -5.58 20.20 32.79
N ALA A 375 -6.45 19.71 31.90
CA ALA A 375 -6.83 20.43 30.69
C ALA A 375 -7.81 21.57 30.99
N CYS A 376 -7.68 22.69 30.28
CA CYS A 376 -8.60 23.82 30.37
C CYS A 376 -9.98 23.55 29.72
N ALA A 377 -10.14 22.47 28.95
CA ALA A 377 -11.39 22.14 28.26
C ALA A 377 -12.20 21.11 29.06
N THR A 378 -13.28 21.56 29.69
CA THR A 378 -14.15 20.72 30.52
C THR A 378 -14.85 19.63 29.70
N GLU A 379 -15.15 19.92 28.43
CA GLU A 379 -15.83 19.02 27.50
C GLU A 379 -14.97 17.78 27.16
N LEU A 380 -13.64 17.91 27.17
CA LEU A 380 -12.75 16.78 26.91
C LEU A 380 -12.80 15.74 28.04
N LYS A 381 -13.06 16.17 29.28
CA LYS A 381 -13.12 15.25 30.43
C LYS A 381 -14.27 14.25 30.27
N GLU A 382 -15.42 14.70 29.80
CA GLU A 382 -16.58 13.84 29.56
C GLU A 382 -16.33 12.86 28.41
N ILE A 383 -15.64 13.30 27.34
CA ILE A 383 -15.28 12.45 26.21
C ILE A 383 -14.29 11.36 26.65
N PHE A 384 -13.24 11.73 27.39
CA PHE A 384 -12.28 10.75 27.92
C PHE A 384 -12.95 9.75 28.85
N ALA A 385 -13.85 10.20 29.73
CA ALA A 385 -14.58 9.31 30.63
C ALA A 385 -15.43 8.29 29.86
N SER A 386 -16.08 8.72 28.77
CA SER A 386 -16.87 7.83 27.91
C SER A 386 -16.01 6.80 27.18
N LEU A 387 -14.87 7.21 26.62
CA LEU A 387 -13.98 6.31 25.89
C LEU A 387 -13.37 5.25 26.82
N ILE A 388 -12.94 5.65 28.01
CA ILE A 388 -12.43 4.71 29.02
C ILE A 388 -13.51 3.75 29.49
N ALA A 389 -14.75 4.19 29.63
CA ALA A 389 -15.87 3.32 30.00
C ALA A 389 -16.09 2.19 28.96
N ASN A 390 -15.85 2.48 27.68
CA ASN A 390 -15.98 1.54 26.55
C ASN A 390 -14.69 0.77 26.23
N PHE A 391 -13.65 0.90 27.06
CA PHE A 391 -12.34 0.28 26.84
C PHE A 391 -11.63 0.73 25.54
N GLU A 392 -11.97 1.91 25.03
CA GLU A 392 -11.34 2.52 23.87
C GLU A 392 -10.19 3.44 24.33
N ILE A 393 -9.05 2.84 24.70
CA ILE A 393 -7.93 3.53 25.33
C ILE A 393 -6.98 4.14 24.30
N ALA A 394 -6.72 3.47 23.17
CA ALA A 394 -5.88 4.03 22.11
C ALA A 394 -6.42 5.38 21.58
N PRO A 395 -7.74 5.56 21.35
CA PRO A 395 -8.32 6.86 21.03
C PRO A 395 -8.11 7.93 22.12
N VAL A 396 -8.15 7.56 23.40
CA VAL A 396 -7.84 8.47 24.52
C VAL A 396 -6.41 8.98 24.41
N VAL A 397 -5.45 8.09 24.13
CA VAL A 397 -4.04 8.46 23.94
C VAL A 397 -3.85 9.38 22.75
N GLN A 398 -4.43 9.02 21.59
CA GLN A 398 -4.35 9.81 20.36
C GLN A 398 -4.91 11.23 20.60
N MET A 399 -6.11 11.35 21.16
CA MET A 399 -6.72 12.63 21.47
C MET A 399 -5.89 13.43 22.49
N ALA A 400 -5.30 12.76 23.46
CA ALA A 400 -4.48 13.43 24.46
C ALA A 400 -3.22 14.04 23.85
N ILE A 401 -2.60 13.38 22.87
CA ILE A 401 -1.46 13.92 22.11
C ILE A 401 -1.95 15.07 21.21
N GLU A 402 -3.01 14.85 20.43
CA GLU A 402 -3.57 15.88 19.54
C GLU A 402 -4.01 17.13 20.29
N PHE A 403 -4.48 17.02 21.53
CA PHE A 403 -4.82 18.17 22.36
C PHE A 403 -3.59 19.04 22.68
N VAL A 404 -2.40 18.45 22.80
CA VAL A 404 -1.15 19.21 22.98
C VAL A 404 -0.71 19.86 21.67
N GLU A 405 -0.87 19.15 20.55
CA GLU A 405 -0.35 19.58 19.25
C GLU A 405 -1.28 20.52 18.49
N SER A 406 -2.57 20.53 18.83
CA SER A 406 -3.56 21.43 18.25
C SER A 406 -3.57 22.78 18.95
N ALA A 407 -3.65 23.83 18.15
CA ALA A 407 -3.80 25.21 18.61
C ALA A 407 -4.85 25.91 17.74
N ASP A 408 -5.76 26.64 18.38
CA ASP A 408 -6.82 27.40 17.72
C ASP A 408 -6.49 28.90 17.76
N ALA A 409 -6.55 29.57 16.60
CA ALA A 409 -6.31 31.01 16.49
C ALA A 409 -7.29 31.84 17.33
N GLN A 410 -8.49 31.32 17.59
CA GLN A 410 -9.54 32.00 18.37
C GLN A 410 -9.39 31.81 19.89
N ASN A 411 -8.55 30.87 20.34
CA ASN A 411 -8.36 30.60 21.75
C ASN A 411 -7.27 31.51 22.35
N GLU A 412 -7.61 32.27 23.39
CA GLU A 412 -6.68 33.18 24.06
C GLU A 412 -5.45 32.48 24.67
N LEU A 413 -5.58 31.22 25.10
CA LEU A 413 -4.48 30.44 25.64
C LEU A 413 -3.46 30.05 24.55
N ASP A 414 -3.95 29.70 23.37
CA ASP A 414 -3.13 29.29 22.22
C ASP A 414 -2.35 30.46 21.62
N LYS A 415 -2.78 31.71 21.89
CA LYS A 415 -1.99 32.90 21.52
C LYS A 415 -0.62 32.91 22.18
N LYS A 416 -0.49 32.31 23.37
CA LYS A 416 0.76 32.24 24.14
C LYS A 416 1.71 31.14 23.70
N LEU A 417 1.39 30.39 22.64
CA LEU A 417 2.32 29.42 22.04
C LEU A 417 3.69 30.03 21.69
N GLU A 418 3.72 31.34 21.42
CA GLU A 418 4.96 32.09 21.17
C GLU A 418 5.97 32.05 22.32
N ASN A 419 5.53 31.76 23.55
CA ASN A 419 6.39 31.61 24.71
C ASN A 419 7.14 30.26 24.72
N TRP A 420 6.69 29.27 23.93
CA TRP A 420 7.37 27.99 23.82
C TRP A 420 8.57 28.05 22.86
N PRO A 421 9.62 27.25 23.10
CA PRO A 421 10.78 27.19 22.21
C PRO A 421 10.35 26.95 20.76
N ARG A 422 10.95 27.70 19.83
CA ARG A 422 10.75 27.43 18.41
C ARG A 422 11.49 26.18 18.02
N TYR A 423 10.83 25.33 17.24
CA TYR A 423 11.51 24.21 16.62
C TYR A 423 12.65 24.73 15.76
N ARG A 424 13.85 24.18 15.99
CA ARG A 424 15.01 24.41 15.13
C ARG A 424 15.38 23.05 14.54
N PRO A 425 15.19 22.83 13.21
CA PRO A 425 15.71 21.63 12.60
C PRO A 425 17.22 21.58 12.85
N ALA A 426 17.73 20.39 13.21
CA ALA A 426 19.15 20.20 13.36
C ALA A 426 19.85 20.68 12.09
N LYS A 427 20.91 21.49 12.23
CA LYS A 427 21.73 21.86 11.07
C LYS A 427 22.20 20.55 10.43
N PRO A 428 22.06 20.37 9.10
CA PRO A 428 22.63 19.21 8.45
C PRO A 428 24.12 19.16 8.79
N THR A 429 24.54 18.08 9.44
CA THR A 429 25.94 17.77 9.65
C THR A 429 26.54 17.54 8.28
N ASP A 430 27.33 18.50 7.83
CA ASP A 430 28.15 18.43 6.61
C ASP A 430 29.18 17.30 6.82
N PRO A 431 29.05 16.15 6.13
CA PRO A 431 29.93 15.01 6.36
C PRO A 431 31.37 15.25 5.85
N ASP A 432 31.64 16.37 5.16
CA ASP A 432 32.94 16.66 4.55
C ASP A 432 33.85 17.61 5.34
N LYS A 433 33.44 18.05 6.54
CA LYS A 433 34.38 18.74 7.45
C LYS A 433 35.16 17.73 8.29
N LYS A 434 36.14 17.09 7.66
CA LYS A 434 37.31 16.57 8.38
C LYS A 434 38.02 17.75 9.02
N GLU A 435 38.05 17.76 10.35
CA GLU A 435 38.90 18.65 11.13
C GLU A 435 40.35 18.52 10.62
N SER A 436 40.95 19.68 10.37
CA SER A 436 42.37 19.84 10.03
C SER A 436 43.12 20.40 11.24
#